data_AF-A0A527VMQ9-F1
#
_entry.id   AF-A0A527VMQ9-F1
#
_cell.length_a   1.000
_cell.length_b   1.000
_cell.length_c   1.000
_cell.angle_alpha   90.00
_cell.angle_beta   90.00
_cell.angle_gamma   90.00
#
_symmetry.space_group_name_H-M   'P 1'
#
loop_
_entity.id
_entity.type
_entity.pdbx_description
1 polymer ?
#
loop_
_entity_poly.entity_id
_entity_poly.type
_entity_poly.pdbx_seq_one_letter_code
_entity_poly.pdbx_strand_id
1 'polypeptide(L)' 'GDSVAMVLHGHATTLGASLEMMIAHGQAVMRGSTRACVVVDMPAGSYEASPEQAAASARRIVGETGCQAVKLEGG' A
#
# COMPACT_ATOMS: atom_id res chain seq x y z
N GLY A 1 -4.24 -3.71 2.97
CA GLY A 1 -5.17 -3.44 1.87
C GLY A 1 -5.61 -2.00 1.89
N ASP A 2 -5.89 -1.42 0.73
CA ASP A 2 -6.44 -0.06 0.58
C ASP A 2 -7.87 0.08 1.16
N SER A 3 -8.54 -1.05 1.39
CA SER A 3 -9.77 -1.16 2.20
C SER A 3 -9.68 -0.48 3.58
N VAL A 4 -8.46 -0.28 4.11
CA VAL A 4 -8.21 0.51 5.35
C VAL A 4 -8.78 1.93 5.26
N ALA A 5 -8.85 2.53 4.07
CA ALA A 5 -9.50 3.82 3.86
C ALA A 5 -10.98 3.77 4.28
N MET A 6 -11.70 2.69 3.97
CA MET A 6 -13.10 2.54 4.35
C MET A 6 -13.24 2.07 5.80
N VAL A 7 -12.60 0.95 6.15
CA VAL A 7 -12.88 0.24 7.41
C VAL A 7 -12.30 0.92 8.65
N LEU A 8 -11.26 1.76 8.47
CA LEU A 8 -10.60 2.44 9.59
C LEU A 8 -10.72 3.97 9.50
N HIS A 9 -10.63 4.52 8.30
CA HIS A 9 -10.67 5.98 8.10
C HIS A 9 -12.02 6.52 7.67
N GLY A 10 -13.02 5.66 7.42
CA GLY A 10 -14.40 6.08 7.15
C GLY A 10 -14.62 6.74 5.79
N HIS A 11 -13.70 6.57 4.83
CA HIS A 11 -13.93 7.01 3.46
C HIS A 11 -15.07 6.20 2.81
N ALA A 12 -15.79 6.82 1.89
CA ALA A 12 -16.89 6.16 1.17
C ALA A 12 -16.39 5.05 0.22
N THR A 13 -15.16 5.16 -0.29
CA THR A 13 -14.52 4.21 -1.21
C THR A 13 -13.03 4.09 -0.90
N THR A 14 -12.33 3.14 -1.54
CA THR A 14 -10.87 2.97 -1.39
C THR A 14 -10.05 4.06 -2.10
N LEU A 15 -10.66 4.87 -2.97
CA LEU A 15 -9.99 5.99 -3.66
C LEU A 15 -9.45 7.06 -2.71
N GLY A 16 -9.91 7.08 -1.46
CA GLY A 16 -9.37 7.94 -0.41
C GLY A 16 -8.04 7.47 0.18
N ALA A 17 -7.56 6.27 -0.15
CA ALA A 17 -6.28 5.77 0.34
C ALA A 17 -5.11 6.56 -0.27
N SER A 18 -4.23 7.11 0.57
CA SER A 18 -2.98 7.75 0.12
C SER A 18 -1.79 6.81 0.28
N LEU A 19 -0.70 7.09 -0.44
CA LEU A 19 0.54 6.32 -0.32
C LEU A 19 1.08 6.32 1.12
N GLU A 20 1.02 7.48 1.78
CA GLU A 20 1.43 7.66 3.18
C GLU A 20 0.57 6.83 4.14
N MET A 21 -0.74 6.75 3.89
CA MET A 21 -1.64 5.89 4.66
C MET A 21 -1.23 4.43 4.54
N MET A 22 -0.93 3.97 3.31
CA MET A 22 -0.51 2.59 3.07
C MET A 22 0.84 2.27 3.73
N ILE A 23 1.79 3.21 3.70
CA ILE A 23 3.09 3.07 4.36
C ILE A 23 2.93 3.00 5.88
N ALA A 24 2.17 3.91 6.48
CA ALA A 24 1.97 3.93 7.93
C ALA A 24 1.34 2.62 8.45
N HIS A 25 0.36 2.09 7.73
CA HIS A 25 -0.26 0.80 8.05
C HIS A 25 0.66 -0.38 7.79
N GLY A 26 1.43 -0.36 6.70
CA GLY A 26 2.45 -1.37 6.41
C GLY A 26 3.50 -1.46 7.52
N GLN A 27 4.02 -0.32 7.98
CA GLN A 27 4.96 -0.27 9.11
C GLN A 27 4.34 -0.83 10.40
N ALA A 28 3.07 -0.52 10.68
CA ALA A 28 2.37 -1.05 11.85
C ALA A 28 2.27 -2.58 11.81
N VAL A 29 1.90 -3.15 10.67
CA VAL A 29 1.84 -4.61 10.47
C VAL A 29 3.23 -5.23 10.58
N MET A 30 4.25 -4.61 9.98
CA MET A 30 5.61 -5.13 9.97
C MET A 30 6.26 -5.16 11.37
N ARG A 31 5.84 -4.30 12.30
CA ARG A 31 6.24 -4.40 13.72
C ARG A 31 5.67 -5.63 14.43
N GLY A 32 4.54 -6.16 13.97
CA GLY A 32 3.84 -7.30 14.57
C GLY A 32 4.07 -8.64 13.86
N SER A 33 4.38 -8.62 12.56
CA SER A 33 4.55 -9.85 11.76
C SER A 33 6.00 -10.35 11.79
N THR A 34 6.19 -11.61 12.17
CA THR A 34 7.52 -12.28 12.17
C THR A 34 7.60 -13.45 11.20
N ARG A 35 6.47 -13.90 10.64
CA ARG A 35 6.38 -15.12 9.81
C ARG A 35 5.58 -14.97 8.54
N ALA A 36 4.57 -14.08 8.52
CA ALA A 36 3.68 -13.96 7.38
C ALA A 36 4.36 -13.17 6.25
N CYS A 37 4.03 -13.52 5.01
CA CYS A 37 4.30 -12.67 3.85
C CYS A 37 3.33 -11.49 3.87
N VAL A 38 3.82 -10.32 4.25
CA VAL A 38 3.07 -9.07 4.30
C VAL A 38 3.08 -8.44 2.91
N VAL A 39 1.88 -8.24 2.38
CA VAL A 39 1.64 -7.55 1.11
C VAL A 39 0.96 -6.21 1.40
N VAL A 40 1.51 -5.13 0.86
CA VAL A 40 0.93 -3.78 0.97
C VAL A 40 0.36 -3.35 -0.38
N ASP A 41 -0.87 -2.86 -0.38
CA ASP A 41 -1.50 -2.39 -1.60
C ASP A 41 -0.90 -1.07 -2.06
N MET A 42 -0.72 -0.95 -3.36
CA MET A 42 -0.50 0.33 -4.02
C MET A 42 -1.87 1.03 -4.17
N PRO A 43 -2.07 2.22 -3.57
CA PRO A 43 -3.35 2.91 -3.68
C PRO A 43 -3.57 3.46 -5.09
N ALA A 44 -4.83 3.66 -5.45
CA ALA A 44 -5.19 4.28 -6.73
C ALA A 44 -4.48 5.64 -6.93
N GLY A 45 -4.08 5.93 -8.17
CA GLY A 45 -3.29 7.10 -8.57
C GLY A 45 -1.78 6.95 -8.37
N SER A 46 -1.30 5.86 -7.74
CA SER A 46 0.13 5.66 -7.44
C SER A 46 0.87 4.80 -8.47
N TYR A 47 0.19 4.20 -9.44
CA TYR A 47 0.81 3.24 -10.36
C TYR A 47 0.31 3.28 -11.81
N GLU A 48 -0.79 3.98 -12.07
CA GLU A 48 -1.53 3.89 -13.33
C GLU A 48 -0.93 4.76 -14.44
N ALA A 49 -0.15 5.80 -14.10
CA ALA A 49 0.33 6.74 -15.10
C ALA A 49 1.48 6.17 -15.94
N SER A 50 2.36 5.37 -15.34
CA SER A 50 3.45 4.70 -16.06
C SER A 50 4.11 3.58 -15.23
N PRO A 51 4.84 2.64 -15.89
CA PRO A 51 5.67 1.65 -15.20
C PRO A 51 6.72 2.28 -14.25
N GLU A 52 7.26 3.44 -14.61
CA GLU A 52 8.23 4.17 -13.78
C GLU A 52 7.59 4.72 -12.51
N GLN A 53 6.37 5.28 -12.61
CA GLN A 53 5.60 5.71 -11.44
C GLN A 53 5.30 4.51 -10.54
N ALA A 54 4.80 3.41 -11.12
CA ALA A 54 4.50 2.19 -10.37
C ALA A 54 5.75 1.66 -9.64
N ALA A 55 6.90 1.60 -10.33
CA ALA A 55 8.15 1.17 -9.73
C ALA A 55 8.62 2.13 -8.62
N ALA A 56 8.47 3.44 -8.78
CA ALA A 56 8.83 4.42 -7.75
C ALA A 56 7.96 4.27 -6.49
N SER A 57 6.64 4.18 -6.65
CA SER A 57 5.69 3.97 -5.55
C SER A 57 5.95 2.63 -4.84
N ALA A 58 6.19 1.55 -5.59
CA ALA A 58 6.50 0.24 -5.02
C ALA A 58 7.81 0.25 -4.22
N ARG A 59 8.85 0.92 -4.73
CA ARG A 59 10.14 1.08 -4.02
C ARG A 59 9.97 1.84 -2.71
N ARG A 60 9.13 2.90 -2.69
CA ARG A 60 8.80 3.62 -1.47
C ARG A 60 8.09 2.72 -0.46
N ILE A 61 7.03 2.01 -0.87
CA ILE A 61 6.29 1.11 0.01
C ILE A 61 7.22 0.05 0.60
N VAL A 62 7.97 -0.67 -0.23
CA VAL A 62 8.88 -1.74 0.24
C VAL A 62 9.97 -1.17 1.15
N GLY A 63 10.61 -0.07 0.74
CA GLY A 63 11.71 0.54 1.50
C GLY A 63 11.29 1.12 2.85
N GLU A 64 10.13 1.79 2.89
CA GLU A 64 9.67 2.47 4.10
C GLU A 64 8.91 1.54 5.06
N THR A 65 8.34 0.43 4.57
CA THR A 65 7.60 -0.53 5.42
C THR A 65 8.40 -1.77 5.78
N GLY A 66 9.24 -2.26 4.87
CA GLY A 66 9.87 -3.59 4.96
C GLY A 66 8.97 -4.76 4.53
N CYS A 67 7.82 -4.50 3.89
CA CYS A 67 6.94 -5.56 3.39
C CYS A 67 7.59 -6.41 2.30
N GLN A 68 7.10 -7.63 2.09
CA GLN A 68 7.72 -8.58 1.17
C GLN A 68 7.22 -8.43 -0.27
N ALA A 69 6.01 -7.89 -0.44
CA ALA A 69 5.44 -7.65 -1.77
C ALA A 69 4.48 -6.46 -1.75
N VAL A 70 4.16 -5.99 -2.96
CA VAL A 70 3.10 -5.02 -3.19
C VAL A 70 1.98 -5.63 -4.06
N LYS A 71 0.74 -5.20 -3.84
CA LYS A 71 -0.39 -5.51 -4.73
C LYS A 71 -0.71 -4.28 -5.58
N LEU A 72 -0.84 -4.47 -6.89
CA LEU A 72 -1.39 -3.49 -7.83
C LEU A 72 -2.63 -4.09 -8.51
N GLU A 73 -3.58 -3.25 -8.90
CA GLU A 73 -4.82 -3.68 -9.55
C GLU A 73 -4.85 -3.21 -11.01
N GLY A 74 -5.03 -4.13 -11.93
CA GLY A 74 -5.05 -3.85 -13.37
C GLY A 74 -4.98 -5.14 -14.18
N GLY A 75 -5.43 -5.09 -15.42
CA GLY A 75 -5.49 -6.20 -16.36
C GLY A 75 -5.69 -5.71 -17.79
#